data_AF-A0A9D8SYV4-F1
#
_entry.id   AF-A0A9D8SYV4-F1
#
_cell.length_a   1.000
_cell.length_b   1.000
_cell.length_c   1.000
_cell.angle_alpha   90.00
_cell.angle_beta   90.00
_cell.angle_gamma   90.00
#
_symmetry.space_group_name_H-M   'P 1'
#
loop_
_entity.id
_entity.type
_entity.pdbx_description
1 polymer ?
#
loop_
_entity_poly.entity_id
_entity_poly.type
_entity_poly.pdbx_seq_one_letter_code
_entity_poly.pdbx_strand_id
1 'polypeptide(L)' 'GKLYQAYLAGDFEKTDYYQALTDLVAVVYQKGRTLGESLAALKVLMQDAGLCSSTMMPPLTELSSEENKRIIEQFKALSL' A
#
# COMPACT_ATOMS: atom_id res chain seq x y z
N GLY A 1 0.84 -15.50 -3.21
CA GLY A 1 -0.35 -14.75 -2.77
C GLY A 1 -1.59 -15.27 -3.47
N LYS A 2 -2.80 -14.93 -2.98
CA LYS A 2 -4.08 -15.44 -3.51
C LYS A 2 -4.28 -15.10 -5.00
N LEU A 3 -3.93 -13.88 -5.42
CA LEU A 3 -3.91 -13.44 -6.83
C LEU A 3 -3.14 -14.42 -7.73
N TYR A 4 -1.86 -14.66 -7.41
CA TYR A 4 -0.98 -15.53 -8.20
C TYR A 4 -1.52 -16.96 -8.34
N GLN A 5 -2.10 -17.50 -7.26
CA GLN A 5 -2.70 -18.84 -7.27
C GLN A 5 -3.98 -18.90 -8.13
N ALA A 6 -4.81 -17.85 -8.10
CA ALA A 6 -6.01 -17.76 -8.96
C ALA A 6 -5.62 -17.75 -10.44
N TYR A 7 -4.59 -16.97 -10.81
CA TYR A 7 -4.08 -16.93 -12.18
C TYR A 7 -3.58 -18.30 -12.65
N LEU A 8 -2.77 -18.99 -11.84
CA LEU A 8 -2.28 -20.34 -12.18
C LEU A 8 -3.41 -21.38 -12.33
N ALA A 9 -4.50 -21.21 -11.61
CA ALA A 9 -5.68 -22.06 -11.71
C ALA A 9 -6.60 -21.72 -12.89
N GLY A 10 -6.32 -20.64 -13.64
CA GLY A 10 -7.18 -20.14 -14.71
C GLY A 10 -8.48 -19.49 -14.21
N ASP A 11 -8.58 -19.21 -12.91
CA ASP A 11 -9.74 -18.56 -12.29
C ASP A 11 -9.61 -17.04 -12.44
N PHE A 12 -9.96 -16.54 -13.63
CA PHE A 12 -9.82 -15.12 -13.97
C PHE A 12 -10.76 -14.23 -13.17
N GLU A 13 -11.95 -14.73 -12.78
CA GLU A 13 -12.86 -13.98 -11.91
C GLU A 13 -12.21 -13.67 -10.55
N LYS A 14 -11.60 -14.69 -9.91
CA LYS A 14 -10.83 -14.44 -8.67
C LYS A 14 -9.57 -13.61 -8.92
N THR A 15 -8.94 -13.75 -10.07
CA THR A 15 -7.75 -12.96 -10.42
C THR A 15 -8.11 -11.48 -10.48
N ASP A 16 -9.17 -11.12 -11.21
CA ASP A 16 -9.65 -9.74 -11.34
C ASP A 16 -10.10 -9.18 -9.98
N TYR A 17 -10.78 -10.00 -9.18
CA TYR A 17 -11.17 -9.63 -7.82
C TYR A 17 -9.96 -9.26 -6.95
N TYR A 18 -8.95 -10.13 -6.87
CA TYR A 18 -7.76 -9.85 -6.05
C TYR A 18 -6.92 -8.71 -6.63
N GLN A 19 -6.88 -8.55 -7.96
CA GLN A 19 -6.18 -7.44 -8.60
C GLN A 19 -6.83 -6.11 -8.23
N ALA A 20 -8.17 -6.02 -8.32
CA ALA A 20 -8.92 -4.83 -7.96
C ALA A 20 -8.72 -4.46 -6.48
N LEU A 21 -8.68 -5.44 -5.57
CA LEU A 21 -8.36 -5.19 -4.17
C LEU A 21 -6.94 -4.64 -3.97
N THR A 22 -5.94 -5.21 -4.67
CA THR A 22 -4.57 -4.71 -4.58
C THR A 22 -4.43 -3.30 -5.15
N ASP A 23 -5.14 -2.99 -6.24
CA ASP A 23 -5.14 -1.66 -6.85
C ASP A 23 -5.79 -0.62 -5.94
N LEU A 24 -6.89 -0.98 -5.26
CA LEU A 24 -7.56 -0.11 -4.30
C LEU A 24 -6.62 0.28 -3.15
N VAL A 25 -5.87 -0.68 -2.61
CA VAL A 25 -4.86 -0.40 -1.58
C VAL A 25 -3.70 0.42 -2.15
N ALA A 26 -3.23 0.09 -3.36
CA ALA A 26 -2.14 0.81 -4.02
C ALA A 26 -2.44 2.29 -4.23
N VAL A 27 -3.69 2.65 -4.51
CA VAL A 27 -4.11 4.06 -4.63
C VAL A 27 -3.76 4.86 -3.38
N VAL A 28 -3.88 4.28 -2.18
CA VAL A 28 -3.64 4.99 -0.90
C VAL A 28 -2.20 5.43 -0.76
N TYR A 29 -1.22 4.58 -1.11
CA TYR A 29 0.20 4.89 -0.92
C TYR A 29 0.91 5.35 -2.21
N GLN A 30 0.38 5.10 -3.41
CA GLN A 30 1.10 5.35 -4.66
C GLN A 30 0.52 6.49 -5.52
N LYS A 31 -0.80 6.74 -5.48
CA LYS A 31 -1.43 7.69 -6.42
C LYS A 31 -0.97 9.14 -6.17
N GLY A 32 -0.52 9.80 -7.23
CA GLY A 32 -0.12 11.21 -7.18
C GLY A 32 1.20 11.49 -6.44
N ARG A 33 1.97 10.45 -6.13
CA ARG A 33 3.26 10.53 -5.44
C ARG A 33 4.40 10.16 -6.38
N THR A 34 5.58 10.70 -6.12
CA THR A 34 6.83 10.20 -6.70
C THR A 34 7.10 8.77 -6.19
N LEU A 35 8.06 8.07 -6.81
CA LEU A 35 8.47 6.75 -6.35
C LEU A 35 8.95 6.77 -4.89
N GLY A 36 9.78 7.75 -4.52
CA GLY A 36 10.31 7.87 -3.16
C GLY A 36 9.23 8.12 -2.12
N GLU A 37 8.30 9.05 -2.41
CA GLU A 37 7.14 9.32 -1.54
C GLU A 37 6.21 8.12 -1.43
N SER A 38 6.05 7.34 -2.52
CA SER A 38 5.23 6.12 -2.50
C SER A 38 5.81 5.05 -1.59
N LEU A 39 7.13 4.89 -1.60
CA LEU A 39 7.83 3.97 -0.69
C LEU A 39 7.72 4.43 0.77
N ALA A 40 7.87 5.73 1.03
CA ALA A 40 7.70 6.29 2.37
C ALA A 40 6.25 6.09 2.87
N ALA A 41 5.25 6.34 2.03
CA ALA A 41 3.84 6.08 2.36
C ALA A 41 3.55 4.60 2.65
N LEU A 42 4.14 3.68 1.88
CA LEU A 42 4.04 2.25 2.15
C LEU A 42 4.65 1.88 3.51
N LYS A 43 5.81 2.45 3.84
CA LYS A 43 6.51 2.23 5.12
C LYS A 43 5.69 2.72 6.32
N VAL A 44 4.92 3.79 6.16
CA VAL A 44 3.94 4.24 7.17
C VAL A 44 2.87 3.18 7.43
N LEU A 45 2.26 2.62 6.37
CA LEU A 45 1.26 1.55 6.50
C LEU A 45 1.86 0.29 7.13
N MET A 46 3.09 -0.07 6.74
CA MET A 46 3.81 -1.20 7.34
C MET A 46 4.11 -0.97 8.82
N GLN A 47 4.39 0.27 9.24
CA GLN A 47 4.56 0.60 10.65
C GLN A 47 3.25 0.53 11.44
N ASP A 48 2.14 1.06 10.92
CA ASP A 48 0.81 0.93 11.55
C ASP A 48 0.40 -0.55 11.70
N ALA A 49 0.79 -1.39 10.73
CA ALA A 49 0.62 -2.85 10.79
C ALA A 49 1.65 -3.59 11.69
N GLY A 50 2.60 -2.89 12.32
CA GLY A 50 3.60 -3.48 13.20
C GLY A 50 4.71 -4.29 12.51
N LEU A 51 4.90 -4.10 11.19
CA LEU A 51 5.84 -4.90 10.39
C LEU A 51 7.27 -4.33 10.36
N CYS A 52 7.42 -3.00 10.37
CA CYS A 52 8.73 -2.34 10.40
C CYS A 52 8.61 -0.84 10.76
N SER A 53 9.73 -0.16 11.02
CA SER A 53 9.75 1.31 11.18
C SER A 53 9.46 2.05 9.86
N SER A 54 8.94 3.27 9.90
CA SER A 54 8.79 4.19 8.76
C SER A 54 10.11 4.77 8.27
N THR A 55 11.22 4.49 8.95
CA THR A 55 12.54 5.01 8.62
C THR A 55 12.95 4.72 7.18
N MET A 56 13.41 5.78 6.50
CA MET A 56 13.91 5.74 5.12
C MET A 56 15.43 5.94 5.08
N MET A 57 16.11 5.25 4.17
CA MET A 57 17.54 5.46 3.94
C MET A 57 17.77 6.55 2.89
N PRO A 58 18.78 7.42 3.05
CA PRO A 58 19.15 8.40 2.03
C PRO A 58 19.39 7.74 0.66
N PRO A 59 19.00 8.38 -0.46
CA PRO A 59 18.48 9.75 -0.59
C PRO A 59 16.97 9.90 -0.32
N LEU A 60 16.27 8.84 0.09
CA LEU A 60 14.84 8.88 0.38
C LEU A 60 14.59 9.51 1.75
N THR A 61 13.50 10.26 1.86
CA THR A 61 13.10 10.94 3.09
C THR A 61 11.75 10.41 3.58
N GLU A 62 11.53 10.54 4.88
CA GLU A 62 10.22 10.30 5.48
C GLU A 62 9.21 11.38 5.06
N LEU A 63 7.93 11.08 5.23
CA LEU A 63 6.83 12.04 5.07
C LEU A 63 6.58 12.78 6.39
N SER A 64 5.82 13.88 6.33
CA SER A 64 5.40 14.61 7.52
C SER A 64 4.44 13.79 8.39
N SER A 65 4.35 14.16 9.67
CA SER A 65 3.45 13.48 10.61
C SER A 65 1.98 13.58 10.21
N GLU A 66 1.61 14.68 9.57
CA GLU A 66 0.28 14.97 9.04
C GLU A 66 -0.07 14.03 7.88
N GLU A 67 0.84 13.86 6.93
CA GLU A 67 0.65 12.93 5.82
C GLU A 67 0.60 11.49 6.30
N ASN A 68 1.42 11.12 7.29
CA ASN A 68 1.39 9.79 7.89
C ASN A 68 0.00 9.46 8.46
N LYS A 69 -0.59 10.38 9.25
CA LYS A 69 -1.94 10.21 9.80
C LYS A 69 -2.98 10.07 8.70
N ARG A 70 -2.92 10.93 7.68
CA ARG A 70 -3.85 10.91 6.55
C ARG A 70 -3.82 9.60 5.77
N ILE A 71 -2.63 9.04 5.54
CA ILE A 71 -2.44 7.76 4.87
C ILE A 71 -3.09 6.62 5.67
N ILE A 72 -2.88 6.60 6.99
CA ILE A 72 -3.46 5.59 7.89
C ILE A 72 -4.99 5.70 7.91
N GLU A 73 -5.54 6.91 7.99
CA GLU A 73 -6.98 7.15 7.95
C GLU A 73 -7.59 6.71 6.62
N GLN A 74 -6.96 7.05 5.48
CA GLN A 74 -7.39 6.62 4.15
C GLN A 74 -7.40 5.10 4.03
N PHE A 75 -6.37 4.42 4.54
CA PHE A 75 -6.30 2.96 4.53
C PHE A 75 -7.39 2.33 5.39
N LYS A 76 -7.61 2.82 6.62
CA LYS A 76 -8.66 2.33 7.53
C LYS A 76 -10.07 2.56 6.96
N ALA A 77 -10.25 3.60 6.15
CA ALA A 77 -11.52 3.87 5.49
C ALA A 77 -11.88 2.86 4.37
N LEU A 78 -10.91 2.13 3.81
CA LEU A 78 -11.17 1.17 2.74
C LEU A 78 -12.05 -0.02 3.14
N SER A 79 -12.24 -0.27 4.45
CA SER A 79 -13.13 -1.31 4.98
C SER A 79 -12.94 -2.69 4.31
N LEU A 80 -11.68 -3.11 4.17
CA LEU A 80 -11.24 -4.37 3.54
C LEU A 80 -11.12 -5.52 4.54
#